data_AF-A0A451CWZ0-F1
#
_entry.id   AF-A0A451CWZ0-F1
#
_cell.length_a   1.000
_cell.length_b   1.000
_cell.length_c   1.000
_cell.angle_alpha   90.00
_cell.angle_beta   90.00
_cell.angle_gamma   90.00
#
_symmetry.space_group_name_H-M   'P 1'
#
loop_
_entity.id
_entity.type
_entity.pdbx_description
1 polymer ?
#
loop_
_entity_poly.entity_id
_entity_poly.type
_entity_poly.pdbx_seq_one_letter_code
_entity_poly.pdbx_strand_id
1 'polypeptide(L)'
;MIIKKLENTLFGHRVIVIAVFAIMTLFFGYSLTKLEVDAGFDKLLPLTHPYMRPFLQYRDEFGGANRIIVALTVESGDIFTPVFLDTLKKATDAVFFLPGADRASVTSLFTPNVRFTEVVEEGISGGNIVPADFRPTPEGIGEVRENLLKSDYVGYLVQLRLNSDTPYATQLRP
;
A
#
# COMPACT_ATOMS: atom_id res chain seq x y z
N MET A 1 -39.22 16.11 -50.91
CA MET A 1 -38.28 15.91 -52.05
C MET A 1 -36.85 15.60 -51.58
N ILE A 2 -36.33 16.30 -50.57
CA ILE A 2 -34.97 16.09 -50.02
C ILE A 2 -34.77 14.68 -49.44
N ILE A 3 -35.75 14.17 -48.67
CA ILE A 3 -35.68 12.84 -48.03
C ILE A 3 -35.57 11.73 -49.08
N LYS A 4 -36.40 11.76 -50.15
CA LYS A 4 -36.33 10.77 -51.24
C LYS A 4 -35.00 10.79 -52.01
N LYS A 5 -34.36 11.97 -52.16
CA LYS A 5 -33.02 12.06 -52.77
C LYS A 5 -31.94 11.48 -51.86
N LEU A 6 -32.03 11.75 -50.55
CA LEU A 6 -31.11 11.21 -49.55
C LEU A 6 -31.22 9.67 -49.47
N GLU A 7 -32.44 9.17 -49.47
CA GLU A 7 -32.80 7.75 -49.49
C GLU A 7 -32.17 7.04 -50.70
N ASN A 8 -32.41 7.56 -51.91
CA ASN A 8 -31.85 6.95 -53.12
C ASN A 8 -30.31 6.98 -53.15
N THR A 9 -29.69 7.99 -52.55
CA THR A 9 -28.22 8.12 -52.49
C THR A 9 -27.62 7.15 -51.47
N LEU A 10 -28.26 6.99 -50.30
CA LEU A 10 -27.88 6.02 -49.28
C LEU A 10 -28.04 4.57 -49.74
N PHE A 11 -29.19 4.23 -50.35
CA PHE A 11 -29.45 2.86 -50.83
C PHE A 11 -28.63 2.52 -52.10
N GLY A 12 -28.33 3.52 -52.94
CA GLY A 12 -27.45 3.37 -54.09
C GLY A 12 -25.98 3.06 -53.71
N HIS A 13 -25.51 3.61 -52.58
CA HIS A 13 -24.14 3.41 -52.09
C HIS A 13 -24.10 2.65 -50.75
N ARG A 14 -25.04 1.72 -50.55
CA ARG A 14 -25.21 0.97 -49.28
C ARG A 14 -23.92 0.35 -48.73
N VAL A 15 -23.04 -0.13 -49.60
CA VAL A 15 -21.74 -0.71 -49.21
C VAL A 15 -20.81 0.35 -48.63
N ILE A 16 -20.77 1.55 -49.21
CA ILE A 16 -19.97 2.68 -48.71
C ILE A 16 -20.49 3.13 -47.36
N VAL A 17 -21.81 3.24 -47.20
CA VAL A 17 -22.44 3.63 -45.94
C VAL A 17 -22.11 2.62 -44.84
N ILE A 18 -22.26 1.32 -45.11
CA ILE A 18 -21.90 0.26 -44.16
C ILE A 18 -20.41 0.31 -43.82
N ALA A 19 -19.53 0.51 -44.80
CA ALA A 19 -18.09 0.62 -44.57
C ALA A 19 -17.74 1.82 -43.67
N VAL A 20 -18.38 2.98 -43.88
CA VAL A 20 -18.18 4.16 -43.03
C VAL A 20 -18.61 3.90 -41.60
N PHE A 21 -19.79 3.31 -41.39
CA PHE A 21 -20.24 2.94 -40.04
C PHE A 21 -19.32 1.91 -39.39
N ALA A 22 -18.86 0.90 -40.14
CA ALA A 22 -17.93 -0.09 -39.63
C ALA A 22 -16.59 0.54 -39.21
N ILE A 23 -16.05 1.47 -40.00
CA ILE A 23 -14.84 2.22 -39.66
C ILE A 23 -15.06 3.08 -38.41
N MET A 24 -16.19 3.78 -38.30
CA MET A 24 -16.51 4.57 -37.11
C MET A 24 -16.67 3.69 -35.87
N THR A 25 -17.32 2.53 -35.99
CA THR A 25 -17.46 1.57 -34.89
C THR A 25 -16.10 1.02 -34.46
N LEU A 26 -15.21 0.68 -35.40
CA LEU A 26 -13.84 0.26 -35.08
C LEU A 26 -13.03 1.39 -34.42
N PHE A 27 -13.17 2.62 -34.90
CA PHE A 27 -12.52 3.79 -34.32
C PHE A 27 -12.95 4.03 -32.87
N PHE A 28 -14.27 4.02 -32.60
CA PHE A 28 -14.78 4.15 -31.22
C PHE A 28 -14.45 2.93 -30.36
N GLY A 29 -14.48 1.72 -30.93
CA GLY A 29 -14.05 0.48 -30.28
C GLY A 29 -12.59 0.54 -29.84
N TYR A 30 -11.71 1.07 -30.69
CA TYR A 30 -10.31 1.30 -30.33
C TYR A 30 -10.18 2.39 -29.25
N SER A 31 -10.98 3.45 -29.30
CA SER A 31 -10.98 4.48 -28.25
C SER A 31 -11.43 3.94 -26.89
N LEU A 32 -12.34 2.96 -26.85
CA LEU A 32 -12.75 2.28 -25.61
C LEU A 32 -11.59 1.55 -24.94
N THR A 33 -10.66 0.96 -25.71
CA THR A 33 -9.48 0.29 -25.13
C THR A 33 -8.50 1.25 -24.46
N LYS A 34 -8.65 2.56 -24.70
CA LYS A 34 -7.84 3.63 -24.08
C LYS A 34 -8.57 4.36 -22.96
N LEU A 35 -9.79 3.94 -22.63
CA LEU A 35 -10.55 4.57 -21.57
C LEU A 35 -9.97 4.14 -20.22
N GLU A 36 -9.31 5.07 -19.54
CA GLU A 36 -8.84 4.88 -18.17
C GLU A 36 -9.97 5.22 -17.20
N VAL A 37 -10.35 4.25 -16.37
CA VAL A 37 -11.33 4.48 -15.29
C VAL A 37 -10.62 5.21 -14.16
N ASP A 38 -10.73 6.53 -14.17
CA ASP A 38 -10.17 7.38 -13.11
C ASP A 38 -11.25 7.69 -12.06
N ALA A 39 -11.27 6.85 -11.03
CA ALA A 39 -12.13 6.95 -9.84
C ALA A 39 -11.35 7.49 -8.62
N GLY A 40 -10.60 8.58 -8.80
CA GLY A 40 -9.95 9.28 -7.70
C GLY A 40 -10.95 9.80 -6.66
N PHE A 41 -10.61 9.67 -5.37
CA PHE A 41 -11.41 10.16 -4.23
C PHE A 41 -11.75 11.65 -4.35
N ASP A 42 -10.85 12.43 -4.94
CA ASP A 42 -10.99 13.86 -5.21
C ASP A 42 -12.15 14.19 -6.16
N LYS A 43 -12.47 13.32 -7.12
CA LYS A 43 -13.60 13.52 -8.05
C LYS A 43 -14.97 13.30 -7.40
N LEU A 44 -14.99 12.66 -6.24
CA LEU A 44 -16.20 12.48 -5.44
C LEU A 44 -16.44 13.66 -4.49
N LEU A 45 -15.47 14.57 -4.35
CA LEU A 45 -15.58 15.72 -3.46
C LEU A 45 -16.02 16.99 -4.21
N PRO A 46 -16.81 17.87 -3.56
CA PRO A 46 -17.17 19.17 -4.13
C PRO A 46 -15.99 20.16 -4.02
N LEU A 47 -14.95 19.95 -4.84
CA LEU A 47 -13.68 20.69 -4.80
C LEU A 47 -13.83 22.21 -5.02
N THR A 48 -14.93 22.66 -5.63
CA THR A 48 -15.21 24.07 -5.90
C THR A 48 -15.66 24.86 -4.66
N HIS A 49 -15.97 24.19 -3.54
CA HIS A 49 -16.45 24.86 -2.33
C HIS A 49 -15.33 25.63 -1.60
N PRO A 50 -15.57 26.84 -1.04
CA PRO A 50 -14.57 27.62 -0.31
C PRO A 50 -13.86 26.88 0.84
N TYR A 51 -14.58 25.99 1.54
CA TYR A 51 -14.01 25.14 2.60
C TYR A 51 -12.97 24.12 2.10
N MET A 52 -12.94 23.81 0.81
CA MET A 52 -11.95 22.89 0.24
C MET A 52 -10.61 23.58 -0.04
N ARG A 53 -10.53 24.91 0.03
CA ARG A 53 -9.28 25.64 -0.27
C ARG A 53 -8.12 25.26 0.66
N PRO A 54 -8.29 25.20 2.00
CA PRO A 54 -7.22 24.76 2.88
C PRO A 54 -6.85 23.29 2.64
N PHE A 55 -7.84 22.42 2.42
CA PHE A 55 -7.58 21.02 2.09
C PHE A 55 -6.74 20.89 0.82
N LEU A 56 -7.10 21.59 -0.26
CA LEU A 56 -6.34 21.57 -1.52
C LEU A 56 -4.93 22.13 -1.36
N GLN A 57 -4.74 23.11 -0.46
CA GLN A 57 -3.44 23.73 -0.19
C GLN A 57 -2.50 22.81 0.58
N TYR A 58 -2.99 22.08 1.58
CA TYR A 58 -2.16 21.29 2.50
C TYR A 58 -2.27 19.77 2.29
N ARG A 59 -3.11 19.30 1.35
CA ARG A 59 -3.35 17.86 1.09
C ARG A 59 -2.07 17.04 0.96
N ASP A 60 -1.07 17.58 0.27
CA ASP A 60 0.18 16.85 0.01
C ASP A 60 1.06 16.74 1.27
N GLU A 61 0.82 17.57 2.29
CA GLU A 61 1.53 17.54 3.58
C GLU A 61 0.99 16.44 4.52
N PHE A 62 -0.26 15.99 4.35
CA PHE A 62 -0.88 14.97 5.19
C PHE A 62 -0.65 13.53 4.69
N GLY A 63 0.18 13.36 3.65
CA GLY A 63 0.45 12.07 3.02
C GLY A 63 -0.56 11.72 1.94
N GLY A 64 -0.09 11.01 0.91
CA GLY A 64 -0.91 10.65 -0.24
C GLY A 64 -2.13 9.78 0.14
N ALA A 65 -3.22 9.91 -0.62
CA ALA A 65 -4.44 9.13 -0.42
C ALA A 65 -4.25 7.61 -0.64
N ASN A 66 -3.14 7.22 -1.28
CA ASN A 66 -2.85 5.83 -1.63
C ASN A 66 -1.92 5.21 -0.59
N ARG A 67 -2.42 4.21 0.12
CA ARG A 67 -1.65 3.40 1.06
C ARG A 67 -1.49 1.99 0.52
N ILE A 68 -0.24 1.49 0.52
CA ILE A 68 0.08 0.11 0.19
C ILE A 68 0.44 -0.60 1.48
N ILE A 69 -0.14 -1.78 1.71
CA ILE A 69 0.17 -2.65 2.86
C ILE A 69 0.72 -3.96 2.30
N VAL A 70 1.94 -4.30 2.71
CA VAL A 70 2.61 -5.55 2.36
C VAL A 70 2.70 -6.41 3.62
N ALA A 71 1.98 -7.53 3.63
CA ALA A 71 1.97 -8.45 4.76
C ALA A 71 2.79 -9.71 4.41
N LEU A 72 3.74 -10.06 5.28
CA LEU A 72 4.48 -11.32 5.21
C LEU A 72 3.94 -12.26 6.30
N THR A 73 3.70 -13.51 5.94
CA THR A 73 3.15 -14.54 6.84
C THR A 73 4.00 -15.80 6.77
N VAL A 74 4.07 -16.52 7.89
CA VAL A 74 4.72 -17.82 8.01
C VAL A 74 3.62 -18.87 8.19
N GLU A 75 3.63 -19.91 7.33
CA GLU A 75 2.63 -20.99 7.42
C GLU A 75 2.83 -21.85 8.67
N SER A 76 4.09 -22.21 8.97
CA SER A 76 4.47 -23.04 10.11
C SER A 76 5.77 -22.53 10.74
N GLY A 77 5.78 -22.41 12.07
CA GLY A 77 6.89 -21.86 12.83
C GLY A 77 6.68 -20.41 13.27
N ASP A 78 7.78 -19.70 13.48
CA ASP A 78 7.83 -18.37 14.07
C ASP A 78 8.44 -17.35 13.08
N ILE A 79 8.09 -16.08 13.25
CA ILE A 79 8.66 -14.96 12.49
C ILE A 79 10.08 -14.62 12.95
N PHE A 80 10.47 -15.03 14.16
CA PHE A 80 11.81 -14.83 14.71
C PHE A 80 12.81 -15.84 14.13
N THR A 81 12.91 -15.90 12.81
CA THR A 81 13.89 -16.73 12.10
C THR A 81 14.81 -15.86 11.24
N PRO A 82 16.08 -16.26 11.02
CA PRO A 82 17.00 -15.55 10.15
C PRO A 82 16.41 -15.30 8.75
N VAL A 83 15.75 -16.32 8.21
CA VAL A 83 15.16 -16.31 6.86
C VAL A 83 14.01 -15.32 6.77
N PHE A 84 13.10 -15.32 7.75
CA PHE A 84 11.97 -14.40 7.75
C PHE A 84 12.42 -12.94 7.90
N LEU A 85 13.32 -12.67 8.85
CA LEU A 85 13.83 -11.31 9.08
C LEU A 85 14.61 -10.77 7.89
N ASP A 86 15.41 -11.60 7.22
CA ASP A 86 16.08 -11.21 5.96
C ASP A 86 15.07 -10.92 4.84
N THR A 87 14.02 -11.74 4.73
CA THR A 87 12.95 -11.53 3.73
C THR A 87 12.18 -10.24 4.01
N LEU A 88 11.84 -9.98 5.28
CA LEU A 88 11.18 -8.74 5.71
C LEU A 88 12.05 -7.52 5.43
N LYS A 89 13.36 -7.62 5.69
CA LYS A 89 14.31 -6.56 5.37
C LYS A 89 14.34 -6.28 3.87
N LYS A 90 14.46 -7.30 3.03
CA LYS A 90 14.45 -7.16 1.56
C LYS A 90 13.14 -6.54 1.06
N ALA A 91 12.00 -6.97 1.60
CA ALA A 91 10.70 -6.39 1.26
C ALA A 91 10.62 -4.91 1.68
N THR A 92 11.12 -4.59 2.87
CA THR A 92 11.19 -3.20 3.36
C THR A 92 12.06 -2.34 2.47
N ASP A 93 13.27 -2.80 2.14
CA ASP A 93 14.20 -2.11 1.26
C ASP A 93 13.59 -1.90 -0.14
N ALA A 94 12.92 -2.91 -0.70
CA ALA A 94 12.25 -2.80 -1.99
C ALA A 94 11.14 -1.73 -1.99
N VAL A 95 10.33 -1.65 -0.92
CA VAL A 95 9.30 -0.61 -0.78
C VAL A 95 9.93 0.76 -0.53
N PHE A 96 10.99 0.84 0.28
CA PHE A 96 11.69 2.07 0.59
C PHE A 96 12.33 2.73 -0.64
N PHE A 97 12.82 1.92 -1.58
CA PHE A 97 13.40 2.41 -2.83
C PHE A 97 12.42 2.44 -4.01
N LEU A 98 11.14 2.15 -3.78
CA LEU A 98 10.12 2.17 -4.83
C LEU A 98 9.89 3.62 -5.33
N PRO A 99 9.98 3.88 -6.66
CA PRO A 99 9.65 5.18 -7.21
C PRO A 99 8.20 5.57 -6.89
N GLY A 100 8.00 6.76 -6.34
CA GLY A 100 6.68 7.28 -5.94
C GLY A 100 6.26 6.95 -4.51
N ALA A 101 7.02 6.14 -3.77
CA ALA A 101 6.82 5.97 -2.34
C ALA A 101 7.45 7.13 -1.54
N ASP A 102 6.71 7.69 -0.59
CA ASP A 102 7.29 8.60 0.40
C ASP A 102 8.09 7.79 1.43
N ARG A 103 9.43 7.91 1.35
CA ARG A 103 10.38 7.21 2.22
C ARG A 103 10.17 7.49 3.70
N ALA A 104 9.72 8.70 4.06
CA ALA A 104 9.47 9.06 5.45
C ALA A 104 8.24 8.33 6.02
N SER A 105 7.30 7.93 5.15
CA SER A 105 6.07 7.22 5.52
C SER A 105 6.26 5.70 5.68
N VAL A 106 7.35 5.13 5.16
CA VAL A 106 7.59 3.68 5.18
C VAL A 106 7.74 3.21 6.62
N THR A 107 6.91 2.24 7.00
CA THR A 107 6.83 1.73 8.38
C THR A 107 6.99 0.21 8.37
N SER A 108 8.05 -0.28 9.03
CA SER A 108 8.42 -1.69 9.15
C SER A 108 9.26 -1.90 10.41
N LEU A 109 9.42 -3.13 10.89
CA LEU A 109 10.31 -3.42 12.03
C LEU A 109 11.76 -2.95 11.81
N PHE A 110 12.19 -2.85 10.55
CA PHE A 110 13.52 -2.40 10.15
C PHE A 110 13.66 -0.89 9.96
N THR A 111 12.58 -0.10 10.08
CA THR A 111 12.63 1.35 9.89
C THR A 111 12.78 2.10 11.22
N PRO A 112 13.45 3.27 11.24
CA PRO A 112 13.78 3.98 12.48
C PRO A 112 12.56 4.63 13.17
N ASN A 113 11.41 4.69 12.50
CA ASN A 113 10.13 5.14 13.06
C ASN A 113 9.39 4.07 13.86
N VAL A 114 9.93 2.84 13.95
CA VAL A 114 9.37 1.73 14.73
C VAL A 114 10.28 1.45 15.93
N ARG A 115 9.85 1.89 17.12
CA ARG A 115 10.67 1.94 18.34
C ARG A 115 9.94 1.38 19.56
N PHE A 116 10.66 0.74 20.47
CA PHE A 116 10.10 0.34 21.77
C PHE A 116 10.43 1.37 22.84
N THR A 117 9.62 1.38 23.89
CA THR A 117 9.83 2.19 25.09
C THR A 117 9.67 1.27 26.29
N GLU A 118 10.61 1.30 27.22
CA GLU A 118 10.58 0.54 28.45
C GLU A 118 10.81 1.45 29.67
N VAL A 119 10.25 1.06 30.81
CA VAL A 119 10.46 1.75 32.08
C VAL A 119 11.53 1.00 32.85
N VAL A 120 12.61 1.70 33.19
CA VAL A 120 13.74 1.21 33.97
C VAL A 120 13.86 2.00 35.27
N GLU A 121 14.63 1.52 36.25
CA GLU A 121 14.76 2.20 37.56
C GLU A 121 15.24 3.65 37.45
N GLU A 122 16.06 3.96 36.44
CA GLU A 122 16.60 5.30 36.17
C GLU A 122 15.68 6.19 35.30
N GLY A 123 14.55 5.67 34.82
CA GLY A 123 13.59 6.43 34.01
C GLY A 123 12.99 5.66 32.83
N ILE A 124 12.92 6.31 31.67
CA ILE A 124 12.38 5.72 30.43
C ILE A 124 13.55 5.48 29.48
N SER A 125 13.71 4.23 29.05
CA SER A 125 14.69 3.81 28.04
C SER A 125 13.95 3.40 26.76
N GLY A 126 14.59 3.51 25.60
CA GLY A 126 13.95 3.16 24.34
C GLY A 126 14.93 3.06 23.18
N GLY A 127 14.57 2.25 22.19
CA GLY A 127 15.43 1.91 21.06
C GLY A 127 14.62 1.52 19.84
N ASN A 128 15.30 1.20 18.74
CA ASN A 128 14.65 0.62 17.58
C ASN A 128 14.31 -0.85 17.87
N ILE A 129 13.23 -1.36 17.28
CA ILE A 129 12.91 -2.79 17.42
C ILE A 129 14.02 -3.66 16.85
N VAL A 130 14.49 -3.31 15.65
CA VAL A 130 15.69 -3.88 15.05
C VAL A 130 16.85 -2.90 15.19
N PRO A 131 17.91 -3.23 15.95
CA PRO A 131 19.10 -2.41 16.08
C PRO A 131 19.81 -2.18 14.73
N ALA A 132 20.51 -1.06 14.60
CA ALA A 132 21.21 -0.71 13.35
C ALA A 132 22.36 -1.69 13.02
N ASP A 133 22.93 -2.33 14.03
CA ASP A 133 23.98 -3.33 13.97
C ASP A 133 23.46 -4.78 14.00
N PHE A 134 22.15 -4.96 13.81
CA PHE A 134 21.49 -6.28 13.82
C PHE A 134 22.22 -7.28 12.93
N ARG A 135 22.53 -8.44 13.53
CA ARG A 135 23.02 -9.63 12.83
C ARG A 135 22.02 -10.77 13.02
N PRO A 136 21.78 -11.59 11.98
CA PRO A 136 20.86 -12.74 12.04
C PRO A 136 21.49 -13.91 12.82
N THR A 137 21.83 -13.63 14.08
CA THR A 137 22.37 -14.56 15.08
C THR A 137 21.27 -14.87 16.09
N PRO A 138 21.34 -16.02 16.80
CA PRO A 138 20.35 -16.35 17.83
C PRO A 138 20.19 -15.25 18.88
N GLU A 139 21.29 -14.59 19.25
CA GLU A 139 21.32 -13.48 20.20
C GLU A 139 20.61 -12.25 19.64
N GLY A 140 20.96 -11.80 18.42
CA GLY A 140 20.34 -10.63 17.79
C GLY A 140 18.85 -10.83 17.51
N ILE A 141 18.43 -12.05 17.16
CA ILE A 141 17.02 -12.39 16.99
C ILE A 141 16.29 -12.37 18.34
N GLY A 142 16.96 -12.84 19.40
CA GLY A 142 16.45 -12.77 20.77
C GLY A 142 16.20 -11.34 21.22
N GLU A 143 17.12 -10.43 20.91
CA GLU A 143 17.01 -9.00 21.20
C GLU A 143 15.84 -8.35 20.44
N VAL A 144 15.72 -8.59 19.12
CA VAL A 144 14.60 -8.07 18.31
C VAL A 144 13.27 -8.52 18.88
N ARG A 145 13.19 -9.78 19.33
CA ARG A 145 12.00 -10.34 19.94
C ARG A 145 11.67 -9.67 21.26
N GLU A 146 12.65 -9.49 22.14
CA GLU A 146 12.45 -8.80 23.42
C GLU A 146 11.99 -7.36 23.21
N ASN A 147 12.66 -6.62 22.31
CA ASN A 147 12.30 -5.26 21.95
C ASN A 147 10.87 -5.17 21.39
N LEU A 148 10.50 -6.12 20.52
CA LEU A 148 9.15 -6.18 19.95
C LEU A 148 8.08 -6.44 21.02
N LEU A 149 8.33 -7.36 21.95
CA LEU A 149 7.39 -7.69 23.04
C LEU A 149 7.22 -6.54 24.04
N LYS A 150 8.24 -5.68 24.19
CA LYS A 150 8.18 -4.44 24.98
C LYS A 150 7.49 -3.28 24.25
N SER A 151 7.04 -3.48 23.01
CA SER A 151 6.49 -2.41 22.18
C SER A 151 5.00 -2.59 21.89
N ASP A 152 4.33 -1.50 21.54
CA ASP A 152 2.93 -1.49 21.11
C ASP A 152 2.74 -2.00 19.65
N TYR A 153 3.81 -2.48 19.00
CA TYR A 153 3.75 -2.96 17.62
C TYR A 153 3.19 -4.38 17.48
N VAL A 154 3.07 -5.12 18.59
CA VAL A 154 2.32 -6.37 18.62
C VAL A 154 0.83 -6.07 18.56
N GLY A 155 0.16 -6.58 17.52
CA GLY A 155 -1.24 -6.25 17.19
C GLY A 155 -1.40 -5.08 16.21
N TYR A 156 -0.34 -4.29 15.97
CA TYR A 156 -0.34 -3.20 14.99
C TYR A 156 0.44 -3.54 13.71
N LEU A 157 1.76 -3.81 13.82
CA LEU A 157 2.60 -4.23 12.68
C LEU A 157 2.80 -5.75 12.64
N VAL A 158 2.80 -6.39 13.80
CA VAL A 158 3.08 -7.81 13.92
C VAL A 158 1.92 -8.50 14.60
N GLN A 159 1.38 -9.54 13.97
CA GLN A 159 0.37 -10.38 14.59
C GLN A 159 0.99 -11.73 14.95
N LEU A 160 1.17 -11.96 16.25
CA LEU A 160 1.64 -13.24 16.77
C LEU A 160 0.46 -14.18 16.96
N ARG A 161 0.59 -15.42 16.48
CA ARG A 161 -0.39 -16.46 16.73
C ARG A 161 -0.18 -16.98 18.15
N LEU A 162 -1.13 -16.71 19.04
CA LEU A 162 -1.11 -17.21 20.42
C LEU A 162 -1.60 -18.67 20.45
N ASN A 163 -0.70 -19.63 20.54
CA ASN A 163 -1.01 -21.03 20.85
C ASN A 163 -0.30 -21.46 22.14
N SER A 164 -0.70 -22.60 22.72
CA SER A 164 -0.08 -23.14 23.95
C SER A 164 1.42 -23.40 23.83
N ASP A 165 1.92 -23.52 22.59
CA ASP A 165 3.30 -23.83 22.27
C ASP A 165 4.16 -22.57 22.01
N THR A 166 3.55 -21.38 21.94
CA THR A 166 4.29 -20.12 21.78
C THR A 166 4.90 -19.67 23.11
N PRO A 167 6.24 -19.52 23.23
CA PRO A 167 6.91 -19.24 24.50
C PRO A 167 6.52 -17.91 25.17
N TYR A 168 5.82 -17.01 24.45
CA TYR A 168 5.53 -15.63 24.86
C TYR A 168 4.05 -15.37 25.08
N ALA A 169 3.19 -16.39 24.97
CA ALA A 169 1.74 -16.23 25.11
C ALA A 169 1.31 -15.69 26.48
N THR A 170 2.14 -15.85 27.52
CA THR A 170 1.89 -15.32 28.87
C THR A 170 2.22 -13.83 28.98
N GLN A 171 3.16 -13.31 28.19
CA GLN A 171 3.61 -11.91 28.26
C GLN A 171 2.68 -10.94 27.53
N LEU A 172 1.82 -11.46 26.66
CA LEU A 172 0.89 -10.69 25.82
C LEU A 172 -0.56 -10.73 26.31
N ARG A 173 -0.80 -11.28 27.52
CA ARG A 173 -2.12 -11.28 28.16
C ARG A 173 -2.30 -9.99 28.97
N PRO A 174 -3.47 -9.32 28.87
CA PRO A 174 -3.78 -8.16 29.69
C PRO A 174 -3.93 -8.52 31.17
#